data_AF-A0A9D6J448-F1
#
_entry.id   AF-A0A9D6J448-F1
#
_cell.length_a   1.000
_cell.length_b   1.000
_cell.length_c   1.000
_cell.angle_alpha   90.00
_cell.angle_beta   90.00
_cell.angle_gamma   90.00
#
_symmetry.space_group_name_H-M   'P 1'
#
loop_
_entity.id
_entity.type
_entity.pdbx_description
1 polymer ?
#
loop_
_entity_poly.entity_id
_entity_poly.type
_entity_poly.pdbx_seq_one_letter_code
_entity_poly.pdbx_strand_id
1 'polypeptide(L)'
;MGISRNTISPEQLKARIGAADCPLIVDVRRQQVYAEATDVIPTARWRDHRAADHWARELAPGCDVVVYCVHGHQVSQAACALLAAVGVEARYLEGGIEGYREAGGITVAKTEWTPSDRPSRWVTRERPKVDRIACPWFIRRFVDRDAAIYYVAPDQVKAAAVELGAVPFDIPDPDVAFSHVGELCSFDAFLDKFQVRDPALDLLAVIIRGADTARLDLAPQCAGLLAVSLGLSASCADDAEMLEHGIVVYDALYGWCRHAQGETHNWPTVKKDKAYA
;
A
#
# COMPACT_ATOMS: atom_id res chain seq x y z
N MET A 1 -26.47 -19.96 16.83
CA MET A 1 -25.40 -20.48 15.94
C MET A 1 -25.33 -19.55 14.75
N GLY A 2 -24.49 -18.51 14.84
CA GLY A 2 -24.30 -17.55 13.75
C GLY A 2 -23.41 -18.17 12.67
N ILE A 3 -23.81 -18.01 11.41
CA ILE A 3 -23.05 -18.46 10.23
C ILE A 3 -21.71 -17.72 10.25
N SER A 4 -20.61 -18.42 10.57
CA SER A 4 -19.27 -17.84 10.42
C SER A 4 -19.01 -17.63 8.92
N ARG A 5 -18.98 -16.37 8.48
CA ARG A 5 -18.59 -15.99 7.13
C ARG A 5 -17.07 -16.13 7.02
N ASN A 6 -16.58 -17.34 6.79
CA ASN A 6 -15.16 -17.64 6.55
C ASN A 6 -14.66 -17.12 5.18
N THR A 7 -15.39 -16.19 4.56
CA THR A 7 -15.13 -15.67 3.22
C THR A 7 -15.13 -14.16 3.19
N ILE A 8 -14.42 -13.61 2.21
CA ILE A 8 -14.46 -12.20 1.83
C ILE A 8 -14.63 -12.14 0.30
N SER A 9 -15.53 -11.29 -0.18
CA SER A 9 -15.71 -11.12 -1.62
C SER A 9 -14.58 -10.26 -2.22
N PRO A 10 -14.29 -10.40 -3.53
CA PRO A 10 -13.38 -9.50 -4.25
C PRO A 10 -13.65 -8.02 -4.03
N GLU A 11 -14.92 -7.60 -4.07
CA GLU A 11 -15.33 -6.20 -3.87
C GLU A 11 -15.04 -5.71 -2.44
N GLN A 12 -15.28 -6.55 -1.44
CA GLN A 12 -14.99 -6.22 -0.05
C GLN A 12 -13.49 -6.08 0.21
N LEU A 13 -12.67 -6.95 -0.39
CA LEU A 13 -11.22 -6.85 -0.27
C LEU A 13 -10.69 -5.62 -1.01
N LYS A 14 -11.09 -5.42 -2.28
CA LYS A 14 -10.69 -4.28 -3.13
C LYS A 14 -10.98 -2.93 -2.46
N ALA A 15 -12.11 -2.81 -1.75
CA ALA A 15 -12.45 -1.58 -1.02
C ALA A 15 -11.43 -1.24 0.10
N ARG A 16 -10.75 -2.24 0.66
CA ARG A 16 -9.80 -2.10 1.78
C ARG A 16 -8.33 -2.08 1.36
N ILE A 17 -8.02 -2.46 0.12
CA ILE A 17 -6.65 -2.36 -0.43
C ILE A 17 -6.21 -0.90 -0.44
N GLY A 18 -4.99 -0.64 0.03
CA GLY A 18 -4.41 0.70 0.13
C GLY A 18 -4.95 1.56 1.30
N ALA A 19 -5.87 1.02 2.12
CA ALA A 19 -6.37 1.70 3.32
C ALA A 19 -5.59 1.27 4.57
N ALA A 20 -5.62 2.10 5.62
CA ALA A 20 -4.96 1.79 6.90
C ALA A 20 -5.51 0.54 7.59
N ASP A 21 -6.79 0.22 7.38
CA ASP A 21 -7.47 -0.95 7.94
C ASP A 21 -7.37 -2.19 7.04
N CYS A 22 -6.51 -2.18 6.00
CA CYS A 22 -6.30 -3.33 5.13
C CYS A 22 -5.95 -4.59 5.96
N PRO A 23 -6.59 -5.75 5.71
CA PRO A 23 -6.27 -6.97 6.44
C PRO A 23 -4.84 -7.43 6.13
N LEU A 24 -4.30 -8.32 6.96
CA LEU A 24 -3.09 -9.06 6.58
C LEU A 24 -3.45 -10.01 5.43
N ILE A 25 -2.80 -9.84 4.29
CA ILE A 25 -3.04 -10.65 3.10
C ILE A 25 -1.96 -11.72 2.98
N VAL A 26 -2.38 -12.98 2.89
CA VAL A 26 -1.48 -14.11 2.77
C VAL A 26 -1.76 -14.87 1.48
N ASP A 27 -0.76 -14.90 0.62
CA ASP A 27 -0.76 -15.74 -0.57
C ASP A 27 -0.42 -17.17 -0.15
N VAL A 28 -1.41 -18.06 -0.23
CA VAL A 28 -1.24 -19.47 0.12
C VAL A 28 -1.24 -20.37 -1.12
N ARG A 29 -1.00 -19.81 -2.32
CA ARG A 29 -0.80 -20.61 -3.54
C ARG A 29 0.29 -21.64 -3.29
N ARG A 30 0.18 -22.80 -3.94
CA ARG A 30 1.24 -23.82 -3.87
C ARG A 30 2.56 -23.22 -4.35
N GLN A 31 3.68 -23.62 -3.74
CA GLN A 31 5.00 -23.02 -3.99
C GLN A 31 5.34 -22.91 -5.49
N GLN A 32 5.10 -23.96 -6.27
CA GLN A 32 5.35 -23.93 -7.72
C GLN A 32 4.50 -22.87 -8.44
N VAL A 33 3.20 -22.80 -8.13
CA VAL A 33 2.28 -21.81 -8.72
C VAL A 33 2.67 -20.39 -8.30
N TYR A 34 3.05 -20.19 -7.03
CA TYR A 34 3.55 -18.90 -6.56
C TYR A 34 4.86 -18.52 -7.24
N ALA A 35 5.79 -19.46 -7.44
CA ALA A 35 7.07 -19.23 -8.10
C ALA A 35 6.88 -18.77 -9.56
N GLU A 36 5.91 -19.33 -10.28
CA GLU A 36 5.57 -18.98 -11.67
C GLU A 36 4.70 -17.72 -11.79
N ALA A 37 4.09 -17.25 -10.71
CA ALA A 37 3.22 -16.08 -10.74
C ALA A 37 3.96 -14.78 -11.08
N THR A 38 3.35 -13.93 -11.90
CA THR A 38 3.90 -12.61 -12.28
C THR A 38 3.46 -11.48 -11.36
N ASP A 39 2.39 -11.69 -10.60
CA ASP A 39 1.82 -10.68 -9.71
C ASP A 39 1.20 -11.32 -8.45
N VAL A 40 0.94 -10.45 -7.48
CA VAL A 40 0.30 -10.75 -6.19
C VAL A 40 -0.73 -9.68 -5.85
N ILE A 41 -1.62 -9.99 -4.91
CA ILE A 41 -2.47 -8.98 -4.29
C ILE A 41 -1.57 -8.02 -3.47
N PRO A 42 -1.82 -6.70 -3.45
CA PRO A 42 -0.97 -5.74 -2.78
C PRO A 42 -0.71 -6.12 -1.31
N THR A 43 0.54 -5.94 -0.85
CA THR A 43 1.05 -6.34 0.47
C THR A 43 1.01 -7.83 0.80
N ALA A 44 0.56 -8.69 -0.12
CA ALA A 44 0.47 -10.11 0.14
C ALA A 44 1.83 -10.73 0.39
N ARG A 45 1.90 -11.55 1.45
CA ARG A 45 3.09 -12.38 1.75
C ARG A 45 2.79 -13.82 1.49
N TRP A 46 3.73 -14.50 0.84
CA TRP A 46 3.58 -15.92 0.62
C TRP A 46 3.87 -16.72 1.88
N ARG A 47 3.00 -17.70 2.17
CA ARG A 47 3.20 -18.71 3.21
C ARG A 47 2.64 -20.04 2.73
N ASP A 48 3.29 -21.14 3.11
CA ASP A 48 2.78 -22.46 2.76
C ASP A 48 1.44 -22.74 3.48
N HIS A 49 0.39 -23.00 2.69
CA HIS A 49 -0.93 -23.41 3.19
C HIS A 49 -0.88 -24.59 4.16
N ARG A 50 0.07 -25.52 4.01
CA ARG A 50 0.17 -26.74 4.84
C ARG A 50 0.77 -26.49 6.21
N ALA A 51 1.44 -25.35 6.38
CA ALA A 51 2.11 -24.97 7.62
C ALA A 51 1.37 -23.82 8.32
N ALA A 52 0.07 -23.63 8.03
CA ALA A 52 -0.68 -22.47 8.50
C ALA A 52 -0.87 -22.43 10.01
N ASP A 53 -0.99 -23.58 10.66
CA ASP A 53 -0.93 -23.75 12.11
C ASP A 53 0.44 -23.37 12.72
N HIS A 54 1.52 -23.48 11.94
CA HIS A 54 2.87 -23.13 12.38
C HIS A 54 3.13 -21.63 12.29
N TRP A 55 2.98 -21.03 11.09
CA TRP A 55 3.25 -19.60 10.90
C TRP A 55 2.18 -18.70 11.55
N ALA A 56 1.02 -19.24 11.94
CA ALA A 56 0.05 -18.56 12.80
C ALA A 56 0.68 -17.98 14.07
N ARG A 57 1.74 -18.59 14.59
CA ARG A 57 2.42 -18.16 15.83
C ARG A 57 3.17 -16.84 15.67
N GLU A 58 3.45 -16.43 14.44
CA GLU A 58 4.09 -15.15 14.12
C GLU A 58 3.07 -14.01 14.01
N LEU A 59 1.77 -14.33 14.00
CA LEU A 59 0.71 -13.35 13.86
C LEU A 59 0.45 -12.61 15.16
N ALA A 60 0.25 -11.29 15.05
CA ALA A 60 -0.21 -10.50 16.17
C ALA A 60 -1.61 -10.95 16.62
N PRO A 61 -1.88 -11.04 17.94
CA PRO A 61 -3.20 -11.39 18.44
C PRO A 61 -4.31 -10.49 17.88
N GLY A 62 -5.41 -11.08 17.42
CA GLY A 62 -6.57 -10.35 16.90
C GLY A 62 -6.36 -9.71 15.53
N CYS A 63 -5.31 -10.06 14.80
CA CYS A 63 -5.11 -9.57 13.43
C CYS A 63 -6.22 -10.08 12.49
N ASP A 64 -6.71 -9.20 11.62
CA ASP A 64 -7.65 -9.56 10.55
C ASP A 64 -6.87 -10.19 9.40
N VAL A 65 -7.08 -11.49 9.15
CA VAL A 65 -6.32 -12.26 8.14
C VAL A 65 -7.21 -12.62 6.96
N VAL A 66 -6.72 -12.34 5.76
CA VAL A 66 -7.29 -12.81 4.50
C VAL A 66 -6.27 -13.68 3.78
N VAL A 67 -6.63 -14.93 3.50
CA VAL A 67 -5.82 -15.85 2.71
C VAL A 67 -6.38 -15.98 1.29
N TYR A 68 -5.53 -16.15 0.28
CA TYR A 68 -6.00 -16.46 -1.07
C TYR A 68 -5.13 -17.52 -1.75
N CYS A 69 -5.77 -18.27 -2.65
CA CYS A 69 -5.09 -19.12 -3.62
C CYS A 69 -5.51 -18.71 -5.04
N VAL A 70 -5.30 -19.55 -6.05
CA VAL A 70 -5.66 -19.19 -7.44
C VAL A 70 -7.17 -18.93 -7.58
N HIS A 71 -8.01 -19.86 -7.09
CA HIS A 71 -9.47 -19.84 -7.31
C HIS A 71 -10.32 -19.76 -6.02
N GLY A 72 -9.70 -19.65 -4.83
CA GLY A 72 -10.45 -19.61 -3.55
C GLY A 72 -11.03 -20.97 -3.10
N HIS A 73 -10.52 -22.08 -3.65
CA HIS A 73 -11.01 -23.44 -3.38
C HIS A 73 -10.18 -24.14 -2.27
N GLN A 74 -9.84 -25.42 -2.46
CA GLN A 74 -9.32 -26.30 -1.41
C GLN A 74 -8.07 -25.77 -0.71
N VAL A 75 -7.17 -25.08 -1.43
CA VAL A 75 -5.89 -24.61 -0.87
C VAL A 75 -6.09 -23.54 0.20
N SER A 76 -6.88 -22.49 -0.10
CA SER A 76 -7.15 -21.40 0.84
C SER A 76 -8.10 -21.83 1.95
N GLN A 77 -9.06 -22.71 1.64
CA GLN A 77 -9.95 -23.30 2.63
C GLN A 77 -9.20 -24.18 3.64
N ALA A 78 -8.22 -24.97 3.18
CA ALA A 78 -7.36 -25.76 4.07
C ALA A 78 -6.50 -24.87 4.99
N ALA A 79 -5.93 -23.78 4.45
CA ALA A 79 -5.19 -22.82 5.27
C ALA A 79 -6.08 -22.18 6.35
N CYS A 80 -7.29 -21.73 5.99
CA CYS A 80 -8.28 -21.23 6.96
C CYS A 80 -8.62 -22.27 8.03
N ALA A 81 -8.81 -23.54 7.66
CA ALA A 81 -9.12 -24.61 8.62
C ALA A 81 -7.98 -24.84 9.63
N LEU A 82 -6.73 -24.83 9.16
CA LEU A 82 -5.54 -24.95 10.02
C LEU A 82 -5.36 -23.73 10.95
N LEU A 83 -5.61 -22.51 10.45
CA LEU A 83 -5.60 -21.29 11.25
C LEU A 83 -6.67 -21.32 12.35
N ALA A 84 -7.89 -21.73 11.99
CA ALA A 84 -8.99 -21.87 12.95
C ALA A 84 -8.68 -22.90 14.04
N ALA A 85 -7.99 -24.00 13.70
CA ALA A 85 -7.60 -25.03 14.66
C ALA A 85 -6.63 -24.53 15.76
N VAL A 86 -5.92 -23.43 15.51
CA VAL A 86 -5.03 -22.76 16.48
C VAL A 86 -5.59 -21.42 17.00
N GLY A 87 -6.88 -21.15 16.75
CA GLY A 87 -7.59 -19.98 17.28
C GLY A 87 -7.37 -18.68 16.51
N VAL A 88 -6.87 -18.75 15.26
CA VAL A 88 -6.76 -17.59 14.37
C VAL A 88 -7.98 -17.52 13.45
N GLU A 89 -8.76 -16.45 13.56
CA GLU A 89 -9.88 -16.15 12.67
C GLU A 89 -9.33 -15.61 11.33
N ALA A 90 -9.55 -16.36 10.25
CA ALA A 90 -9.10 -15.99 8.91
C ALA A 90 -10.21 -16.23 7.88
N ARG A 91 -10.30 -15.33 6.90
CA ARG A 91 -11.23 -15.46 5.76
C ARG A 91 -10.48 -15.81 4.50
N TYR A 92 -11.04 -16.66 3.65
CA TYR A 92 -10.49 -16.86 2.32
C TYR A 92 -11.19 -15.98 1.27
N LEU A 93 -10.42 -15.54 0.28
CA LEU A 93 -10.93 -14.74 -0.83
C LEU A 93 -11.75 -15.60 -1.80
N GLU A 94 -13.02 -15.23 -2.00
CA GLU A 94 -13.90 -15.88 -2.97
C GLU A 94 -13.35 -15.71 -4.40
N GLY A 95 -13.28 -16.80 -5.17
CA GLY A 95 -12.69 -16.78 -6.51
C GLY A 95 -11.16 -16.63 -6.54
N GLY A 96 -10.49 -16.50 -5.39
CA GLY A 96 -9.04 -16.35 -5.31
C GLY A 96 -8.52 -15.10 -6.02
N ILE A 97 -7.25 -15.11 -6.42
CA ILE A 97 -6.65 -13.97 -7.14
C ILE A 97 -7.27 -13.77 -8.53
N GLU A 98 -7.79 -14.82 -9.16
CA GLU A 98 -8.46 -14.68 -10.46
C GLU A 98 -9.77 -13.91 -10.33
N GLY A 99 -10.65 -14.30 -9.40
CA GLY A 99 -11.89 -13.57 -9.14
C GLY A 99 -11.63 -12.14 -8.66
N TYR A 100 -10.53 -11.91 -7.94
CA TYR A 100 -10.10 -10.57 -7.56
C TYR A 100 -9.67 -9.70 -8.75
N ARG A 101 -8.92 -10.26 -9.70
CA ARG A 101 -8.56 -9.57 -10.96
C ARG A 101 -9.80 -9.30 -11.81
N GLU A 102 -10.71 -10.26 -11.93
CA GLU A 102 -11.99 -10.10 -12.66
C GLU A 102 -12.86 -8.97 -12.09
N ALA A 103 -12.84 -8.79 -10.77
CA ALA A 103 -13.50 -7.67 -10.08
C ALA A 103 -12.75 -6.32 -10.21
N GLY A 104 -11.69 -6.25 -11.02
CA GLY A 104 -10.88 -5.05 -11.21
C GLY A 104 -10.02 -4.70 -9.99
N GLY A 105 -9.63 -5.70 -9.18
CA GLY A 105 -8.73 -5.51 -8.06
C GLY A 105 -7.31 -5.13 -8.51
N ILE A 106 -6.69 -4.18 -7.80
CA ILE A 106 -5.30 -3.78 -8.03
C ILE A 106 -4.39 -4.95 -7.70
N THR A 107 -3.45 -5.28 -8.58
CA THR A 107 -2.34 -6.24 -8.31
C THR A 107 -1.00 -5.51 -8.40
N VAL A 108 0.03 -6.08 -7.78
CA VAL A 108 1.41 -5.60 -7.88
C VAL A 108 2.27 -6.66 -8.54
N ALA A 109 3.17 -6.25 -9.43
CA ALA A 109 4.14 -7.13 -10.05
C ALA A 109 5.02 -7.80 -8.98
N LYS A 110 5.23 -9.11 -9.12
CA LYS A 110 6.11 -9.88 -8.24
C LYS A 110 7.57 -9.68 -8.67
N THR A 111 8.27 -8.82 -7.95
CA THR A 111 9.67 -8.43 -8.21
C THR A 111 10.59 -8.89 -7.10
N GLU A 112 11.90 -8.69 -7.23
CA GLU A 112 12.87 -8.90 -6.15
C GLU A 112 12.63 -8.04 -4.89
N TRP A 113 11.81 -6.99 -5.00
CA TRP A 113 11.46 -6.10 -3.89
C TRP A 113 10.17 -6.51 -3.17
N THR A 114 9.44 -7.49 -3.69
CA THR A 114 8.27 -8.04 -3.00
C THR A 114 8.70 -8.90 -1.81
N PRO A 115 8.00 -8.80 -0.66
CA PRO A 115 8.44 -9.44 0.57
C PRO A 115 8.34 -10.97 0.46
N SER A 116 9.41 -11.67 0.82
CA SER A 116 9.45 -13.13 0.90
C SER A 116 9.12 -13.62 2.32
N ASP A 117 10.10 -13.59 3.20
CA ASP A 117 10.09 -14.17 4.54
C ASP A 117 10.14 -13.11 5.64
N ARG A 118 10.88 -12.03 5.40
CA ARG A 118 11.04 -10.88 6.31
C ARG A 118 10.53 -9.58 5.67
N PRO A 119 10.26 -8.55 6.48
CA PRO A 119 9.96 -7.22 5.96
C PRO A 119 11.08 -6.69 5.06
N SER A 120 10.69 -6.09 3.94
CA SER A 120 11.55 -5.32 3.05
C SER A 120 12.13 -4.11 3.78
N ARG A 121 13.31 -3.69 3.36
CA ARG A 121 14.06 -2.58 3.95
C ARG A 121 14.34 -1.56 2.87
N TRP A 122 14.09 -0.30 3.17
CA TRP A 122 14.22 0.81 2.23
C TRP A 122 14.96 1.95 2.90
N VAL A 123 15.83 2.62 2.16
CA VAL A 123 16.64 3.71 2.73
C VAL A 123 16.64 4.93 1.82
N THR A 124 16.51 6.11 2.43
CA THR A 124 16.65 7.38 1.74
C THR A 124 17.26 8.42 2.68
N ARG A 125 17.37 9.65 2.20
CA ARG A 125 17.98 10.78 2.91
C ARG A 125 17.05 11.27 4.02
N GLU A 126 17.64 11.67 5.14
CA GLU A 126 16.98 12.33 6.27
C GLU A 126 16.32 13.67 5.90
N ARG A 127 15.44 14.15 6.79
CA ARG A 127 14.57 15.32 6.57
C ARG A 127 13.69 15.14 5.33
N PRO A 128 12.89 14.06 5.26
CA PRO A 128 12.09 13.75 4.10
C PRO A 128 10.98 14.77 3.87
N LYS A 129 10.59 14.91 2.61
CA LYS A 129 9.51 15.75 2.10
C LYS A 129 8.87 15.01 0.94
N VAL A 130 7.61 15.35 0.65
CA VAL A 130 6.80 14.87 -0.48
C VAL A 130 7.16 13.43 -0.88
N ASP A 131 8.00 13.20 -1.89
CA ASP A 131 8.35 11.86 -2.39
C ASP A 131 8.97 10.92 -1.35
N ARG A 132 9.80 11.45 -0.46
CA ARG A 132 10.45 10.65 0.60
C ARG A 132 9.51 10.25 1.75
N ILE A 133 8.25 10.67 1.68
CA ILE A 133 7.14 10.16 2.50
C ILE A 133 6.13 9.40 1.63
N ALA A 134 5.82 9.89 0.43
CA ALA A 134 4.89 9.25 -0.50
C ALA A 134 5.33 7.84 -0.92
N CYS A 135 6.63 7.65 -1.21
CA CYS A 135 7.17 6.34 -1.58
C CYS A 135 7.06 5.35 -0.41
N PRO A 136 7.50 5.67 0.83
CA PRO A 136 7.22 4.86 2.01
C PRO A 136 5.73 4.53 2.23
N TRP A 137 4.83 5.49 2.00
CA TRP A 137 3.39 5.23 2.05
C TRP A 137 2.98 4.19 1.03
N PHE A 138 3.39 4.33 -0.23
CA PHE A 138 3.09 3.35 -1.28
C PHE A 138 3.64 1.97 -0.94
N ILE A 139 4.90 1.91 -0.48
CA ILE A 139 5.52 0.66 -0.04
C ILE A 139 4.65 -0.02 1.02
N ARG A 140 4.26 0.69 2.09
CA ARG A 140 3.47 0.14 3.20
C ARG A 140 2.02 -0.17 2.84
N ARG A 141 1.47 0.41 1.78
CA ARG A 141 0.07 0.23 1.37
C ARG A 141 -0.11 -0.75 0.22
N PHE A 142 0.94 -0.97 -0.59
CA PHE A 142 0.84 -1.77 -1.81
C PHE A 142 1.92 -2.84 -1.96
N VAL A 143 3.12 -2.64 -1.42
CA VAL A 143 4.25 -3.58 -1.62
C VAL A 143 4.41 -4.50 -0.42
N ASP A 144 4.63 -3.92 0.74
CA ASP A 144 4.93 -4.63 1.97
C ASP A 144 4.47 -3.83 3.20
N ARG A 145 3.42 -4.34 3.85
CA ARG A 145 2.78 -3.71 5.01
C ARG A 145 3.75 -3.37 6.14
N ASP A 146 4.73 -4.24 6.40
CA ASP A 146 5.64 -4.07 7.54
C ASP A 146 7.02 -3.54 7.14
N ALA A 147 7.14 -2.97 5.93
CA ALA A 147 8.41 -2.46 5.42
C ALA A 147 9.10 -1.50 6.41
N ALA A 148 10.38 -1.75 6.64
CA ALA A 148 11.24 -0.88 7.43
C ALA A 148 11.81 0.23 6.54
N ILE A 149 11.65 1.48 6.98
CA ILE A 149 12.09 2.67 6.26
C ILE A 149 13.16 3.35 7.09
N TYR A 150 14.32 3.58 6.49
CA TYR A 150 15.49 4.19 7.12
C TYR A 150 15.78 5.55 6.50
N TYR A 151 15.99 6.52 7.38
CA TYR A 151 16.42 7.88 7.02
C TYR A 151 17.83 8.09 7.54
N VAL A 152 18.75 8.47 6.66
CA VAL A 152 20.17 8.67 7.00
C VAL A 152 20.71 9.94 6.36
N ALA A 153 21.87 10.41 6.83
CA ALA A 153 22.57 11.52 6.22
C ALA A 153 22.79 11.29 4.70
N PRO A 154 22.71 12.34 3.85
CA PRO A 154 22.71 12.17 2.40
C PRO A 154 23.89 11.39 1.81
N ASP A 155 25.08 11.56 2.37
CA ASP A 155 26.32 10.89 1.99
C ASP A 155 26.38 9.42 2.47
N GLN A 156 25.51 9.02 3.40
CA GLN A 156 25.49 7.69 4.01
C GLN A 156 24.49 6.72 3.36
N VAL A 157 23.58 7.19 2.50
CA VAL A 157 22.49 6.35 1.94
C VAL A 157 23.02 5.08 1.29
N LYS A 158 24.08 5.16 0.47
CA LYS A 158 24.65 4.01 -0.21
C LYS A 158 25.29 3.01 0.75
N ALA A 159 26.05 3.51 1.74
CA ALA A 159 26.68 2.65 2.74
C ALA A 159 25.62 1.94 3.60
N ALA A 160 24.57 2.67 4.01
CA ALA A 160 23.44 2.11 4.75
C ALA A 160 22.65 1.09 3.93
N ALA A 161 22.45 1.33 2.63
CA ALA A 161 21.81 0.38 1.72
C ALA A 161 22.54 -0.97 1.71
N VAL A 162 23.87 -0.96 1.60
CA VAL A 162 24.69 -2.18 1.63
C VAL A 162 24.61 -2.87 3.00
N GLU A 163 24.86 -2.14 4.08
CA GLU A 163 24.92 -2.70 5.44
C GLU A 163 23.58 -3.29 5.89
N LEU A 164 22.48 -2.60 5.58
CA LEU A 164 21.13 -3.04 5.98
C LEU A 164 20.52 -4.04 5.00
N GLY A 165 21.11 -4.22 3.81
CA GLY A 165 20.45 -4.89 2.68
C GLY A 165 19.16 -4.19 2.30
N ALA A 166 19.17 -2.86 2.27
CA ALA A 166 18.03 -2.00 2.00
C ALA A 166 18.06 -1.46 0.56
N VAL A 167 16.88 -1.26 -0.02
CA VAL A 167 16.73 -0.67 -1.35
C VAL A 167 16.82 0.85 -1.23
N PRO A 168 17.82 1.51 -1.84
CA PRO A 168 17.88 2.95 -1.87
C PRO A 168 16.81 3.52 -2.81
N PHE A 169 16.23 4.66 -2.46
CA PHE A 169 15.29 5.39 -3.31
C PHE A 169 15.39 6.90 -3.10
N ASP A 170 14.90 7.67 -4.07
CA ASP A 170 14.93 9.13 -4.10
C ASP A 170 16.33 9.74 -3.88
N ILE A 171 17.30 9.21 -4.61
CA ILE A 171 18.67 9.74 -4.64
C ILE A 171 19.15 9.94 -6.09
N PRO A 172 19.94 10.99 -6.35
CA PRO A 172 20.42 11.32 -7.69
C PRO A 172 21.58 10.39 -8.10
N ASP A 173 21.22 9.18 -8.50
CA ASP A 173 22.14 8.13 -8.90
C ASP A 173 21.54 7.31 -10.05
N PRO A 174 22.24 7.16 -11.20
CA PRO A 174 21.75 6.36 -12.32
C PRO A 174 21.54 4.87 -12.01
N ASP A 175 22.21 4.33 -10.99
CA ASP A 175 22.10 2.92 -10.60
C ASP A 175 20.91 2.65 -9.65
N VAL A 176 20.19 3.70 -9.24
CA VAL A 176 19.06 3.59 -8.31
C VAL A 176 17.75 3.47 -9.08
N ALA A 177 17.11 2.32 -8.93
CA ALA A 177 15.90 1.96 -9.68
C ALA A 177 14.69 2.88 -9.40
N PHE A 178 14.64 3.50 -8.22
CA PHE A 178 13.55 4.35 -7.74
C PHE A 178 14.06 5.78 -7.55
N SER A 179 14.14 6.52 -8.65
CA SER A 179 14.58 7.91 -8.69
C SER A 179 13.78 8.69 -9.73
N HIS A 180 14.04 9.99 -9.84
CA HIS A 180 13.43 10.85 -10.84
C HIS A 180 13.87 10.47 -12.26
N VAL A 181 12.93 10.50 -13.20
CA VAL A 181 13.20 10.23 -14.63
C VAL A 181 12.57 11.34 -15.47
N GLY A 182 13.40 12.26 -15.96
CA GLY A 182 12.92 13.45 -16.67
C GLY A 182 12.02 14.29 -15.77
N GLU A 183 10.76 14.48 -16.20
CA GLU A 183 9.74 15.22 -15.43
C GLU A 183 9.02 14.36 -14.39
N LEU A 184 9.29 13.06 -14.32
CA LEU A 184 8.65 12.12 -13.40
C LEU A 184 9.41 12.07 -12.07
N CYS A 185 8.67 11.92 -10.97
CA CYS A 185 9.22 11.82 -9.62
C CYS A 185 9.48 10.35 -9.21
N SER A 186 10.11 10.12 -8.06
CA SER A 186 10.39 8.79 -7.55
C SER A 186 9.10 7.98 -7.36
N PHE A 187 7.99 8.60 -6.94
CA PHE A 187 6.70 7.93 -6.80
C PHE A 187 6.19 7.33 -8.13
N ASP A 188 6.40 8.03 -9.24
CA ASP A 188 6.05 7.52 -10.58
C ASP A 188 6.84 6.26 -10.93
N ALA A 189 8.13 6.20 -10.53
CA ALA A 189 8.95 5.02 -10.72
C ALA A 189 8.42 3.82 -9.92
N PHE A 190 7.87 4.02 -8.72
CA PHE A 190 7.21 2.94 -7.96
C PHE A 190 6.00 2.38 -8.71
N LEU A 191 5.11 3.24 -9.22
CA LEU A 191 3.95 2.79 -10.00
C LEU A 191 4.36 1.99 -11.24
N ASP A 192 5.40 2.43 -11.95
CA ASP A 192 5.90 1.75 -13.15
C ASP A 192 6.54 0.38 -12.81
N LYS A 193 7.48 0.35 -11.86
CA LYS A 193 8.22 -0.87 -11.50
C LYS A 193 7.35 -1.96 -10.89
N PHE A 194 6.35 -1.58 -10.10
CA PHE A 194 5.37 -2.50 -9.53
C PHE A 194 4.15 -2.71 -10.44
N GLN A 195 4.12 -2.08 -11.63
CA GLN A 195 3.05 -2.19 -12.62
C GLN A 195 1.65 -1.90 -12.07
N VAL A 196 1.57 -0.96 -11.12
CA VAL A 196 0.30 -0.58 -10.50
C VAL A 196 -0.43 0.41 -11.38
N ARG A 197 -1.64 0.05 -11.80
CA ARG A 197 -2.53 0.86 -12.62
C ARG A 197 -3.85 1.03 -11.89
N ASP A 198 -4.12 2.25 -11.43
CA ASP A 198 -5.34 2.61 -10.72
C ASP A 198 -5.61 4.10 -10.91
N PRO A 199 -6.82 4.52 -11.36
CA PRO A 199 -7.11 5.93 -11.62
C PRO A 199 -6.92 6.85 -10.40
N ALA A 200 -7.14 6.34 -9.18
CA ALA A 200 -6.93 7.14 -7.98
C ALA A 200 -5.44 7.30 -7.65
N LEU A 201 -4.63 6.26 -7.84
CA LEU A 201 -3.16 6.38 -7.75
C LEU A 201 -2.56 7.22 -8.86
N ASP A 202 -3.08 7.16 -10.09
CA ASP A 202 -2.65 8.02 -11.20
C ASP A 202 -2.88 9.50 -10.89
N LEU A 203 -4.06 9.83 -10.32
CA LEU A 203 -4.35 11.19 -9.86
C LEU A 203 -3.43 11.60 -8.70
N LEU A 204 -3.22 10.72 -7.72
CA LEU A 204 -2.33 10.98 -6.60
C LEU A 204 -0.89 11.24 -7.06
N ALA A 205 -0.40 10.49 -8.07
CA ALA A 205 0.91 10.68 -8.67
C ALA A 205 1.08 12.08 -9.29
N VAL A 206 0.04 12.60 -9.97
CA VAL A 206 0.07 13.98 -10.50
C VAL A 206 0.22 15.01 -9.38
N ILE A 207 -0.51 14.83 -8.27
CA ILE A 207 -0.46 15.74 -7.13
C ILE A 207 0.91 15.70 -6.46
N ILE A 208 1.45 14.50 -6.24
CA ILE A 208 2.78 14.27 -5.67
C ILE A 208 3.85 14.92 -6.55
N ARG A 209 3.85 14.59 -7.85
CA ARG A 209 4.81 15.12 -8.83
C ARG A 209 4.80 16.64 -8.85
N GLY A 210 3.62 17.27 -8.84
CA GLY A 210 3.53 18.73 -8.84
C GLY A 210 4.06 19.37 -7.57
N ALA A 211 3.83 18.75 -6.41
CA ALA A 211 4.37 19.20 -5.13
C ALA A 211 5.89 19.01 -5.04
N ASP A 212 6.41 17.89 -5.52
CA ASP A 212 7.83 17.53 -5.39
C ASP A 212 8.74 18.28 -6.39
N THR A 213 8.24 18.52 -7.61
CA THR A 213 9.02 19.15 -8.71
C THR A 213 8.78 20.66 -8.86
N ALA A 214 8.14 21.31 -7.88
CA ALA A 214 7.74 22.72 -7.91
C ALA A 214 6.81 23.10 -9.09
N ARG A 215 6.10 22.12 -9.65
CA ARG A 215 5.09 22.27 -10.71
C ARG A 215 3.68 22.33 -10.11
N LEU A 216 3.45 23.36 -9.30
CA LEU A 216 2.20 23.54 -8.55
C LEU A 216 0.97 23.76 -9.45
N ASP A 217 1.19 24.01 -10.74
CA ASP A 217 0.16 24.13 -11.78
C ASP A 217 -0.44 22.79 -12.21
N LEU A 218 0.18 21.65 -11.89
CA LEU A 218 -0.31 20.33 -12.33
C LEU A 218 -1.67 19.95 -11.73
N ALA A 219 -1.94 20.35 -10.49
CA ALA A 219 -3.22 20.18 -9.84
C ALA A 219 -3.39 21.20 -8.70
N PRO A 220 -4.62 21.68 -8.42
CA PRO A 220 -4.88 22.59 -7.29
C PRO A 220 -4.37 22.09 -5.93
N GLN A 221 -4.31 20.77 -5.75
CA GLN A 221 -3.90 20.10 -4.53
C GLN A 221 -2.38 20.14 -4.29
N CYS A 222 -1.58 20.37 -5.34
CA CYS A 222 -0.11 20.35 -5.25
C CYS A 222 0.44 21.34 -4.21
N ALA A 223 -0.04 22.59 -4.25
CA ALA A 223 0.40 23.63 -3.32
C ALA A 223 0.03 23.30 -1.87
N GLY A 224 -1.13 22.71 -1.65
CA GLY A 224 -1.57 22.26 -0.32
C GLY A 224 -0.71 21.12 0.21
N LEU A 225 -0.44 20.11 -0.61
CA LEU A 225 0.44 18.99 -0.24
C LEU A 225 1.86 19.48 0.09
N LEU A 226 2.43 20.37 -0.74
CA LEU A 226 3.74 20.96 -0.47
C LEU A 226 3.75 21.72 0.86
N ALA A 227 2.74 22.55 1.13
CA ALA A 227 2.64 23.32 2.37
C ALA A 227 2.57 22.40 3.60
N VAL A 228 1.74 21.35 3.56
CA VAL A 228 1.63 20.36 4.64
C VAL A 228 2.95 19.62 4.83
N SER A 229 3.59 19.17 3.75
CA SER A 229 4.86 18.44 3.83
C SER A 229 6.00 19.29 4.40
N LEU A 230 6.11 20.56 4.00
CA LEU A 230 7.08 21.50 4.58
C LEU A 230 6.76 21.80 6.04
N GLY A 231 5.48 21.92 6.39
CA GLY A 231 5.02 22.09 7.77
C GLY A 231 5.43 20.93 8.67
N LEU A 232 5.18 19.69 8.24
CA LEU A 232 5.62 18.48 8.94
C LEU A 232 7.15 18.46 9.13
N SER A 233 7.90 18.76 8.07
CA SER A 233 9.36 18.86 8.13
C SER A 233 9.83 19.92 9.13
N ALA A 234 9.16 21.06 9.20
CA ALA A 234 9.52 22.12 10.15
C ALA A 234 9.12 21.81 11.60
N SER A 235 8.07 21.03 11.83
CA SER A 235 7.53 20.76 13.17
C SER A 235 8.03 19.45 13.80
N CYS A 236 8.49 18.48 12.99
CA CYS A 236 8.96 17.18 13.47
C CYS A 236 10.50 17.14 13.45
N ALA A 237 11.10 16.82 14.60
CA ALA A 237 12.55 16.64 14.71
C ALA A 237 12.97 15.23 14.28
N ASP A 238 12.15 14.22 14.60
CA ASP A 238 12.39 12.82 14.27
C ASP A 238 11.72 12.43 12.94
N ASP A 239 12.50 11.81 12.04
CA ASP A 239 12.02 11.47 10.70
C ASP A 239 11.06 10.27 10.69
N ALA A 240 11.17 9.36 11.68
CA ALA A 240 10.26 8.22 11.79
C ALA A 240 8.89 8.68 12.29
N GLU A 241 8.84 9.55 13.30
CA GLU A 241 7.61 10.23 13.74
C GLU A 241 6.97 11.01 12.58
N MET A 242 7.77 11.75 11.83
CA MET A 242 7.28 12.49 10.67
C MET A 242 6.69 11.58 9.59
N LEU A 243 7.29 10.42 9.35
CA LEU A 243 6.74 9.43 8.44
C LEU A 243 5.35 8.98 8.91
N GLU A 244 5.14 8.66 10.18
CA GLU A 244 3.83 8.24 10.69
C GLU A 244 2.75 9.32 10.52
N HIS A 245 3.09 10.61 10.72
CA HIS A 245 2.18 11.71 10.41
C HIS A 245 1.91 11.83 8.91
N GLY A 246 2.95 11.67 8.09
CA GLY A 246 2.85 11.70 6.64
C GLY A 246 1.97 10.58 6.09
N ILE A 247 2.06 9.37 6.64
CA ILE A 247 1.20 8.22 6.28
C ILE A 247 -0.28 8.60 6.37
N VAL A 248 -0.68 9.30 7.44
CA VAL A 248 -2.08 9.74 7.61
C VAL A 248 -2.49 10.74 6.53
N VAL A 249 -1.61 11.67 6.16
CA VAL A 249 -1.87 12.64 5.09
C VAL A 249 -2.08 11.94 3.75
N TYR A 250 -1.22 10.97 3.41
CA TYR A 250 -1.34 10.21 2.17
C TYR A 250 -2.54 9.25 2.17
N ASP A 251 -2.88 8.64 3.30
CA ASP A 251 -4.13 7.86 3.43
C ASP A 251 -5.35 8.74 3.16
N ALA A 252 -5.39 9.95 3.72
CA ALA A 252 -6.49 10.90 3.50
C ALA A 252 -6.56 11.37 2.04
N LEU A 253 -5.41 11.69 1.43
CA LEU A 253 -5.36 12.16 0.05
C LEU A 253 -5.73 11.03 -0.93
N TYR A 254 -5.28 9.80 -0.70
CA TYR A 254 -5.68 8.64 -1.49
C TYR A 254 -7.18 8.33 -1.33
N GLY A 255 -7.71 8.40 -0.10
CA GLY A 255 -9.14 8.28 0.16
C GLY A 255 -9.96 9.33 -0.59
N TRP A 256 -9.46 10.58 -0.65
CA TRP A 256 -10.07 11.64 -1.46
C TRP A 256 -10.04 11.30 -2.96
N CYS A 257 -8.89 10.87 -3.49
CA CYS A 257 -8.75 10.45 -4.88
C CYS A 257 -9.73 9.32 -5.25
N ARG A 258 -10.00 8.39 -4.34
CA ARG A 258 -10.91 7.27 -4.58
C ARG A 258 -12.39 7.63 -4.50
N HIS A 259 -12.77 8.47 -3.53
CA HIS A 259 -14.17 8.51 -3.07
C HIS A 259 -14.77 9.90 -2.92
N ALA A 260 -13.97 10.97 -2.81
CA ALA A 260 -14.47 12.28 -2.37
C ALA A 260 -14.22 13.44 -3.34
N GLN A 261 -13.79 13.18 -4.58
CA GLN A 261 -13.55 14.24 -5.57
C GLN A 261 -14.79 15.08 -5.88
N GLY A 262 -15.99 14.50 -5.82
CA GLY A 262 -17.26 15.16 -6.11
C GLY A 262 -17.92 15.86 -4.94
N GLU A 263 -17.44 15.66 -3.71
CA GLU A 263 -18.03 16.29 -2.53
C GLU A 263 -17.60 17.76 -2.47
N THR A 264 -18.58 18.66 -2.48
CA THR A 264 -18.34 20.08 -2.20
C THR A 264 -18.86 20.33 -0.79
N HIS A 265 -18.05 20.94 0.10
CA HIS A 265 -18.44 21.30 1.48
C HIS A 265 -19.50 22.43 1.52
N ASN A 266 -20.46 22.38 0.60
CA ASN A 266 -21.61 23.23 0.52
C ASN A 266 -22.73 22.58 1.33
N TRP A 267 -23.12 23.21 2.43
CA TRP A 267 -24.32 22.83 3.14
C TRP A 267 -25.52 22.95 2.18
N PRO A 268 -26.32 21.90 1.94
CA PRO A 268 -27.52 22.05 1.12
C PRO A 268 -28.50 22.96 1.86
N THR A 269 -28.53 24.24 1.50
CA THR A 269 -29.61 25.14 1.91
C THR A 269 -30.87 24.66 1.21
N VAL A 270 -31.70 23.88 1.91
CA VAL A 270 -33.04 23.55 1.44
C VAL A 270 -33.82 24.85 1.29
N LYS A 271 -33.93 25.36 0.06
CA LYS A 271 -34.95 26.36 -0.27
C LYS A 271 -36.31 25.69 -0.11
N LYS A 272 -37.02 26.00 0.99
CA LYS A 272 -38.46 25.75 1.07
C LYS A 272 -39.14 26.78 0.16
N ASP A 273 -39.38 26.41 -1.09
CA ASP A 273 -40.37 27.10 -1.89
C ASP A 273 -41.75 26.79 -1.31
N LYS A 274 -42.23 27.67 -0.42
CA LYS A 274 -43.66 27.74 -0.11
C LYS A 274 -44.35 28.39 -1.28
N ALA A 275 -44.76 27.58 -2.26
CA ALA A 275 -45.90 27.91 -3.09
C ALA A 275 -47.17 27.62 -2.26
N TYR A 276 -47.84 28.68 -1.82
CA TYR A 276 -49.27 28.63 -1.55
C TYR A 276 -49.92 29.69 -2.44
N ALA A 277 -50.59 29.18 -3.48
CA ALA A 277 -51.73 29.83 -4.10
C ALA A 277 -52.94 29.74 -3.16
#